data_AF-A0A328Z9S6-F1
#
_entry.id   AF-A0A328Z9S6-F1
#
_cell.length_a   1.000
_cell.length_b   1.000
_cell.length_c   1.000
_cell.angle_alpha   90.00
_cell.angle_beta   90.00
_cell.angle_gamma   90.00
#
_symmetry.space_group_name_H-M   'P 1'
#
loop_
_entity.id
_entity.type
_entity.pdbx_description
1 polymer ?
#
loop_
_entity_poly.entity_id
_entity_poly.type
_entity_poly.pdbx_seq_one_letter_code
_entity_poly.pdbx_strand_id
1 'polypeptide(L)'
;MVVGIARDGYLTPRYEFPDRTHIPAMSPPKYGQDITFGCRMAPGRQSVGNTPDELAPKMQKLLGIFAAGDRTGMAKRLFDAFLQPRRSTVEYFDDPNLNIAAASHPNIMAFCSAVLSAPGSQTQATKQTRLHQELKKAQWDIQKLYMPANLGVPAFNLGSKVFSTKDFNNGLGLMINGVQYVYVIATHYHYDSKAGKYWLTLKFVFYDVFGLDDDDLKEYGAASDNLLASSAAVGITAWWQLQHQYAYPPLVTRAVVIKDYEIHAG
;
A
#
# COMPACT_ATOMS: atom_id res chain seq x y z
N MET A 1 20.04 6.01 -0.07
CA MET A 1 20.06 5.81 1.39
C MET A 1 18.64 5.91 1.94
N VAL A 2 18.21 5.01 2.83
CA VAL A 2 16.91 5.15 3.51
C VAL A 2 17.01 6.30 4.51
N VAL A 3 16.11 7.27 4.39
CA VAL A 3 16.08 8.48 5.23
C VAL A 3 14.81 8.59 6.08
N GLY A 4 13.86 7.68 5.88
CA GLY A 4 12.66 7.60 6.69
C GLY A 4 11.88 6.31 6.42
N ILE A 5 11.16 5.85 7.44
CA ILE A 5 10.25 4.71 7.34
C ILE A 5 8.94 5.12 8.04
N ALA A 6 7.83 5.01 7.32
CA ALA A 6 6.49 5.08 7.89
C ALA A 6 5.93 3.67 8.00
N ARG A 7 5.21 3.40 9.08
CA ARG A 7 4.55 2.12 9.33
C ARG A 7 3.21 2.39 9.99
N ASP A 8 2.21 1.61 9.61
CA ASP A 8 0.92 1.63 10.30
C ASP A 8 1.05 1.10 11.74
N GLY A 9 0.48 1.85 12.67
CA GLY A 9 0.55 1.60 14.11
C GLY A 9 -0.42 0.54 14.60
N TYR A 10 -1.48 0.23 13.84
CA TYR A 10 -2.48 -0.76 14.22
C TYR A 10 -2.03 -2.21 14.01
N LEU A 11 -1.01 -2.41 13.17
CA LEU A 11 -0.52 -3.73 12.87
C LEU A 11 0.44 -4.22 13.96
N THR A 12 0.23 -5.47 14.40
CA THR A 12 1.23 -6.29 15.11
C THR A 12 1.87 -7.30 14.16
N PRO A 13 2.52 -6.83 13.08
CA PRO A 13 3.01 -7.67 12.01
C PRO A 13 4.12 -8.59 12.48
N ARG A 14 4.06 -9.82 11.98
CA ARG A 14 4.99 -10.91 12.37
C ARG A 14 5.77 -11.46 11.19
N TYR A 15 5.24 -11.31 9.97
CA TYR A 15 5.76 -11.98 8.79
C TYR A 15 6.59 -11.02 7.96
N GLU A 16 7.90 -11.22 7.93
CA GLU A 16 8.80 -10.43 7.09
C GLU A 16 8.66 -10.84 5.63
N PHE A 17 8.55 -9.86 4.73
CA PHE A 17 8.62 -10.10 3.29
C PHE A 17 9.57 -9.07 2.67
N PRO A 18 10.82 -9.46 2.37
CA PRO A 18 11.86 -8.52 1.97
C PRO A 18 11.73 -8.06 0.52
N ASP A 19 11.82 -6.75 0.30
CA ASP A 19 11.95 -6.17 -1.03
C ASP A 19 13.44 -6.02 -1.37
N ARG A 20 13.91 -6.81 -2.34
CA ARG A 20 15.31 -6.77 -2.82
C ARG A 20 15.52 -5.81 -3.99
N THR A 21 14.46 -5.20 -4.50
CA THR A 21 14.47 -4.36 -5.70
C THR A 21 14.53 -2.88 -5.32
N HIS A 22 13.73 -2.43 -4.34
CA HIS A 22 13.59 -1.01 -4.05
C HIS A 22 14.25 -0.54 -2.76
N ILE A 23 14.45 -1.41 -1.76
CA ILE A 23 14.99 -1.05 -0.44
C ILE A 23 16.25 -1.88 -0.13
N PRO A 24 17.16 -1.36 0.71
CA PRO A 24 18.24 -2.15 1.27
C PRO A 24 17.71 -3.28 2.15
N ALA A 25 18.40 -4.42 2.17
CA ALA A 25 17.97 -5.64 2.88
C ALA A 25 17.85 -5.52 4.42
N MET A 26 18.25 -4.40 5.02
CA MET A 26 18.47 -4.30 6.47
C MET A 26 17.19 -4.04 7.31
N SER A 27 16.05 -3.76 6.69
CA SER A 27 14.78 -3.60 7.42
C SER A 27 13.62 -3.99 6.50
N PRO A 28 13.30 -5.29 6.37
CA PRO A 28 12.18 -5.72 5.54
C PRO A 28 10.84 -5.27 6.14
N PRO A 29 9.85 -4.91 5.31
CA PRO A 29 8.50 -4.68 5.80
C PRO A 29 7.94 -5.97 6.41
N LYS A 30 7.13 -5.82 7.45
CA LYS A 30 6.50 -6.93 8.15
C LYS A 30 4.98 -6.81 8.03
N TYR A 31 4.30 -7.90 7.74
CA TYR A 31 2.87 -7.90 7.48
C TYR A 31 2.09 -8.71 8.53
N GLY A 32 0.78 -8.51 8.53
CA GLY A 32 -0.17 -9.19 9.41
C GLY A 32 -0.52 -10.60 8.89
N GLN A 33 -1.67 -11.11 9.30
CA GLN A 33 -2.16 -12.41 8.82
C GLN A 33 -2.58 -12.35 7.34
N ASP A 34 -2.94 -11.18 6.84
CA ASP A 34 -3.28 -10.86 5.45
C ASP A 34 -2.26 -11.37 4.42
N ILE A 35 -0.97 -11.45 4.77
CA ILE A 35 0.08 -12.00 3.89
C ILE A 35 0.17 -13.54 3.90
N THR A 36 -0.52 -14.20 4.81
CA THR A 36 -0.48 -15.66 4.97
C THR A 36 -1.49 -16.36 4.08
N PHE A 37 -1.26 -17.62 3.74
CA PHE A 37 -2.16 -18.43 2.92
C PHE A 37 -2.00 -19.90 3.27
N GLY A 38 -2.95 -20.75 2.88
CA GLY A 38 -2.86 -22.18 3.17
C GLY A 38 -4.17 -22.95 2.99
N CYS A 39 -4.30 -24.02 3.77
CA CYS A 39 -5.45 -24.93 3.76
C CYS A 39 -6.05 -25.03 5.18
N ARG A 40 -6.87 -24.05 5.55
CA ARG A 40 -7.56 -23.94 6.84
C ARG A 40 -9.03 -23.57 6.66
N MET A 41 -9.85 -23.94 7.64
CA MET A 41 -11.27 -23.58 7.65
C MET A 41 -11.49 -22.13 8.07
N ALA A 42 -12.57 -21.52 7.56
CA ALA A 42 -13.04 -20.21 8.01
C ALA A 42 -13.42 -20.24 9.49
N PRO A 43 -13.03 -19.23 10.31
CA PRO A 43 -13.32 -19.22 11.75
C PRO A 43 -14.80 -19.36 12.10
N GLY A 44 -15.69 -18.74 11.32
CA GLY A 44 -17.14 -18.82 11.45
C GLY A 44 -17.80 -19.85 10.52
N ARG A 45 -17.01 -20.74 9.90
CA ARG A 45 -17.46 -21.69 8.86
C ARG A 45 -18.16 -21.03 7.66
N GLN A 46 -17.84 -19.76 7.40
CA GLN A 46 -18.30 -19.07 6.19
C GLN A 46 -17.86 -19.85 4.94
N SER A 47 -18.79 -20.04 4.01
CA SER A 47 -18.48 -20.65 2.72
C SER A 47 -19.46 -20.18 1.66
N VAL A 48 -18.92 -19.74 0.53
CA VAL A 48 -19.67 -19.33 -0.65
C VAL A 48 -19.34 -20.20 -1.86
N GLY A 49 -18.63 -21.31 -1.70
CA GLY A 49 -18.25 -22.20 -2.78
C GLY A 49 -17.26 -23.26 -2.33
N ASN A 50 -17.10 -24.32 -3.14
CA ASN A 50 -16.34 -25.51 -2.77
C ASN A 50 -15.21 -25.84 -3.76
N THR A 51 -14.99 -25.00 -4.77
CA THR A 51 -13.88 -25.17 -5.72
C THR A 51 -13.33 -23.81 -6.14
N PRO A 52 -12.04 -23.73 -6.54
CA PRO A 52 -11.51 -22.49 -7.08
C PRO A 52 -12.29 -21.96 -8.30
N ASP A 53 -12.80 -22.86 -9.15
CA ASP A 53 -13.59 -22.50 -10.34
C ASP A 53 -14.93 -21.83 -9.98
N GLU A 54 -15.53 -22.20 -8.85
CA GLU A 54 -16.72 -21.52 -8.32
C GLU A 54 -16.38 -20.18 -7.66
N LEU A 55 -15.24 -20.10 -6.98
CA LEU A 55 -14.86 -18.96 -6.14
C LEU A 55 -14.26 -17.81 -6.95
N ALA A 56 -13.42 -18.10 -7.94
CA ALA A 56 -12.73 -17.09 -8.74
C ALA A 56 -13.72 -16.11 -9.44
N PRO A 57 -14.80 -16.56 -10.10
CA PRO A 57 -15.79 -15.65 -10.66
C PRO A 57 -16.51 -14.80 -9.60
N LYS A 58 -16.70 -15.32 -8.38
CA LYS A 58 -17.34 -14.59 -7.28
C LYS A 58 -16.43 -13.49 -6.76
N MET A 59 -15.15 -13.78 -6.56
CA MET A 59 -14.13 -12.78 -6.25
C MET A 59 -14.06 -11.70 -7.34
N GLN A 60 -14.04 -12.09 -8.62
CA GLN A 60 -13.95 -11.14 -9.74
C GLN A 60 -15.12 -10.14 -9.82
N LYS A 61 -16.30 -10.46 -9.25
CA LYS A 61 -17.41 -9.48 -9.15
C LYS A 61 -17.01 -8.22 -8.36
N LEU A 62 -16.01 -8.31 -7.47
CA LEU A 62 -15.47 -7.15 -6.76
C LEU A 62 -14.90 -6.09 -7.71
N LEU A 63 -14.41 -6.47 -8.90
CA LEU A 63 -13.96 -5.51 -9.91
C LEU A 63 -15.12 -4.62 -10.39
N GLY A 64 -16.30 -5.21 -10.63
CA GLY A 64 -17.49 -4.46 -11.01
C GLY A 64 -18.06 -3.58 -9.89
N ILE A 65 -17.65 -3.82 -8.64
CA ILE A 65 -18.12 -3.07 -7.47
C ILE A 65 -17.13 -1.96 -7.11
N PHE A 66 -15.83 -2.27 -7.04
CA PHE A 66 -14.81 -1.37 -6.51
C PHE A 66 -13.82 -0.85 -7.55
N ALA A 67 -13.95 -1.28 -8.80
CA ALA A 67 -13.07 -0.90 -9.91
C ALA A 67 -13.82 -0.66 -11.23
N ALA A 68 -15.13 -0.38 -11.17
CA ALA A 68 -15.95 -0.16 -12.37
C ALA A 68 -15.48 1.04 -13.23
N GLY A 69 -14.87 2.03 -12.57
CA GLY A 69 -14.24 3.19 -13.19
C GLY A 69 -12.75 3.05 -13.48
N ASP A 70 -12.12 1.89 -13.23
CA ASP A 70 -10.72 1.65 -13.61
C ASP A 70 -10.59 1.55 -15.13
N ARG A 71 -10.16 2.63 -15.76
CA ARG A 71 -9.94 2.70 -17.22
C ARG A 71 -8.62 2.10 -17.67
N THR A 72 -7.71 1.84 -16.73
CA THR A 72 -6.36 1.35 -17.03
C THR A 72 -6.26 -0.17 -16.94
N GLY A 73 -7.22 -0.80 -16.25
CA GLY A 73 -7.26 -2.24 -15.97
C GLY A 73 -6.24 -2.70 -14.94
N MET A 74 -5.67 -1.81 -14.13
CA MET A 74 -4.69 -2.14 -13.08
C MET A 74 -5.29 -3.06 -12.00
N ALA A 75 -6.54 -2.82 -11.60
CA ALA A 75 -7.22 -3.66 -10.63
C ALA A 75 -7.49 -5.06 -11.20
N LYS A 76 -7.89 -5.13 -12.48
CA LYS A 76 -8.08 -6.42 -13.15
C LYS A 76 -6.77 -7.22 -13.22
N ARG A 77 -5.65 -6.58 -13.57
CA ARG A 77 -4.33 -7.25 -13.60
C ARG A 77 -3.91 -7.77 -12.23
N LEU A 78 -4.21 -7.04 -11.15
CA LEU A 78 -3.97 -7.52 -9.79
C LEU A 78 -4.79 -8.80 -9.49
N PHE A 79 -6.07 -8.80 -9.84
CA PHE A 79 -6.94 -9.97 -9.66
C PHE A 79 -6.48 -11.16 -10.51
N ASP A 80 -6.12 -10.92 -11.77
CA ASP A 80 -5.60 -11.97 -12.67
C ASP A 80 -4.29 -12.55 -12.12
N ALA A 81 -3.40 -11.72 -11.56
CA ALA A 81 -2.15 -12.15 -10.94
C ALA A 81 -2.40 -12.96 -9.65
N PHE A 82 -3.36 -12.55 -8.82
CA PHE A 82 -3.75 -13.32 -7.63
C PHE A 82 -4.29 -14.69 -8.01
N LEU A 83 -5.17 -14.76 -9.01
CA LEU A 83 -5.83 -15.98 -9.47
C LEU A 83 -4.95 -16.90 -10.32
N GLN A 84 -3.67 -16.57 -10.51
CA GLN A 84 -2.77 -17.37 -11.32
C GLN A 84 -2.48 -18.75 -10.67
N PRO A 85 -2.89 -19.87 -11.28
CA PRO A 85 -2.88 -21.20 -10.62
C PRO A 85 -1.50 -21.76 -10.29
N ARG A 86 -0.42 -21.18 -10.81
CA ARG A 86 0.96 -21.69 -10.67
C ARG A 86 1.78 -20.96 -9.61
N ARG A 87 1.21 -19.95 -8.96
CA ARG A 87 1.90 -19.23 -7.89
C ARG A 87 1.91 -20.07 -6.62
N SER A 88 3.07 -20.21 -6.03
CA SER A 88 3.28 -20.97 -4.77
C SER A 88 3.85 -20.11 -3.64
N THR A 89 4.14 -18.85 -3.93
CA THR A 89 4.74 -17.91 -2.97
C THR A 89 4.11 -16.52 -3.10
N VAL A 90 4.16 -15.76 -2.01
CA VAL A 90 3.84 -14.33 -2.02
C VAL A 90 4.83 -13.61 -2.93
N GLU A 91 4.32 -12.66 -3.70
CA GLU A 91 5.10 -11.88 -4.67
C GLU A 91 4.71 -10.40 -4.58
N TYR A 92 5.61 -9.53 -5.04
CA TYR A 92 5.25 -8.12 -5.26
C TYR A 92 4.44 -7.99 -6.55
N PHE A 93 3.38 -7.19 -6.49
CA PHE A 93 2.67 -6.73 -7.67
C PHE A 93 3.09 -5.29 -7.96
N ASP A 94 3.77 -5.10 -9.09
CA ASP A 94 4.14 -3.80 -9.64
C ASP A 94 3.27 -3.47 -10.85
N ASP A 95 2.72 -2.26 -10.90
CA ASP A 95 1.98 -1.77 -12.06
C ASP A 95 2.33 -0.30 -12.35
N PRO A 96 2.75 0.05 -13.59
CA PRO A 96 3.04 1.43 -13.94
C PRO A 96 1.85 2.39 -13.72
N ASN A 97 0.62 1.93 -13.93
CA ASN A 97 -0.58 2.76 -13.71
C ASN A 97 -0.84 2.98 -12.22
N LEU A 98 -0.49 2.02 -11.36
CA LEU A 98 -0.53 2.21 -9.91
C LEU A 98 0.49 3.29 -9.49
N ASN A 99 1.69 3.29 -10.06
CA ASN A 99 2.69 4.34 -9.80
C ASN A 99 2.19 5.72 -10.24
N ILE A 100 1.56 5.81 -11.42
CA ILE A 100 0.98 7.05 -11.94
C ILE A 100 -0.18 7.55 -11.05
N ALA A 101 -1.06 6.64 -10.64
CA ALA A 101 -2.17 6.96 -9.75
C ALA A 101 -1.66 7.45 -8.39
N ALA A 102 -0.68 6.76 -7.79
CA ALA A 102 -0.04 7.18 -6.54
C ALA A 102 0.65 8.54 -6.65
N ALA A 103 1.40 8.79 -7.73
CA ALA A 103 2.13 10.03 -7.92
C ALA A 103 1.25 11.28 -8.04
N SER A 104 -0.01 11.10 -8.47
CA SER A 104 -1.04 12.14 -8.65
C SER A 104 -2.10 12.16 -7.55
N HIS A 105 -2.08 11.20 -6.61
CA HIS A 105 -3.09 11.11 -5.57
C HIS A 105 -2.91 12.20 -4.49
N PRO A 106 -3.95 12.98 -4.14
CA PRO A 106 -3.82 14.10 -3.21
C PRO A 106 -3.23 13.75 -1.84
N ASN A 107 -3.67 12.64 -1.22
CA ASN A 107 -3.15 12.23 0.09
C ASN A 107 -1.67 11.82 0.01
N ILE A 108 -1.24 11.24 -1.12
CA ILE A 108 0.14 10.82 -1.33
C ILE A 108 1.03 12.04 -1.58
N MET A 109 0.57 12.99 -2.40
CA MET A 109 1.28 14.25 -2.61
C MET A 109 1.44 15.05 -1.32
N ALA A 110 0.38 15.13 -0.51
CA ALA A 110 0.41 15.77 0.80
C ALA A 110 1.39 15.07 1.75
N PHE A 111 1.37 13.73 1.79
CA PHE A 111 2.33 12.95 2.57
C PHE A 111 3.78 13.19 2.14
N CYS A 112 4.11 13.09 0.85
CA CYS A 112 5.45 13.34 0.34
C CYS A 112 5.95 14.74 0.71
N SER A 113 5.07 15.76 0.62
CA SER A 113 5.38 17.13 1.02
C SER A 113 5.62 17.24 2.53
N ALA A 114 4.77 16.60 3.35
CA ALA A 114 4.88 16.61 4.80
C ALA A 114 6.09 15.84 5.33
N VAL A 115 6.57 14.80 4.63
CA VAL A 115 7.80 14.07 4.97
C VAL A 115 9.03 14.97 4.84
N LEU A 116 9.07 15.82 3.81
CA LEU A 116 10.13 16.81 3.64
C LEU A 116 9.97 17.98 4.62
N SER A 117 8.76 18.58 4.63
CA SER A 117 8.35 19.75 5.42
C SER A 117 9.35 20.91 5.36
N ALA A 118 9.83 21.21 4.16
CA ALA A 118 10.68 22.36 3.89
C ALA A 118 9.89 23.69 3.94
N PRO A 119 10.56 24.84 4.15
CA PRO A 119 9.95 26.17 3.98
C PRO A 119 9.25 26.28 2.62
N GLY A 120 8.03 26.83 2.60
CA GLY A 120 7.25 26.98 1.37
C GLY A 120 6.61 25.70 0.82
N SER A 121 6.75 24.55 1.49
CA SER A 121 6.04 23.32 1.11
C SER A 121 4.52 23.49 1.21
N GLN A 122 3.78 22.91 0.26
CA GLN A 122 2.30 22.95 0.24
C GLN A 122 1.67 22.35 1.51
N THR A 123 2.36 21.40 2.15
CA THR A 123 1.96 20.79 3.40
C THR A 123 3.15 20.74 4.33
N GLN A 124 3.00 21.26 5.54
CA GLN A 124 4.00 21.20 6.59
C GLN A 124 3.47 20.37 7.76
N ALA A 125 4.31 19.48 8.29
CA ALA A 125 3.96 18.74 9.49
C ALA A 125 4.01 19.71 10.68
N THR A 126 2.90 19.87 11.39
CA THR A 126 2.90 20.68 12.62
C THR A 126 3.41 19.81 13.77
N LYS A 127 4.32 20.37 14.57
CA LYS A 127 4.82 19.77 15.83
C LYS A 127 5.69 18.50 15.70
N GLN A 128 6.01 18.04 14.49
CA GLN A 128 6.88 16.88 14.28
C GLN A 128 8.11 17.25 13.47
N THR A 129 9.26 16.68 13.84
CA THR A 129 10.49 16.88 13.07
C THR A 129 10.45 16.05 11.79
N ARG A 130 10.93 16.64 10.69
CA ARG A 130 10.91 16.08 9.34
C ARG A 130 12.27 16.23 8.67
N LEU A 131 12.40 15.70 7.45
CA LEU A 131 13.70 15.60 6.78
C LEU A 131 14.42 16.94 6.68
N HIS A 132 13.72 18.03 6.37
CA HIS A 132 14.35 19.35 6.29
C HIS A 132 14.98 19.78 7.63
N GLN A 133 14.25 19.61 8.74
CA GLN A 133 14.75 19.99 10.06
C GLN A 133 15.89 19.06 10.52
N GLU A 134 15.83 17.77 10.22
CA GLU A 134 16.94 16.84 10.52
C GLU A 134 18.18 17.11 9.66
N LEU A 135 18.01 17.45 8.38
CA LEU A 135 19.12 17.92 7.54
C LEU A 135 19.74 19.19 8.11
N LYS A 136 18.93 20.16 8.55
CA LYS A 136 19.43 21.41 9.16
C LYS A 136 20.24 21.13 10.43
N LYS A 137 19.76 20.25 11.31
CA LYS A 137 20.49 19.80 12.51
C LYS A 137 21.80 19.10 12.17
N ALA A 138 21.80 18.29 11.11
CA ALA A 138 22.97 17.62 10.58
C ALA A 138 23.89 18.54 9.76
N GLN A 139 23.67 19.86 9.79
CA GLN A 139 24.45 20.85 9.03
C GLN A 139 24.49 20.55 7.52
N TRP A 140 23.37 20.04 6.99
CA TRP A 140 23.20 19.66 5.58
C TRP A 140 24.13 18.51 5.13
N ASP A 141 24.63 17.72 6.08
CA ASP A 141 25.33 16.46 5.78
C ASP A 141 24.33 15.30 5.89
N ILE A 142 23.88 14.80 4.73
CA ILE A 142 22.89 13.73 4.69
C ILE A 142 23.39 12.43 5.35
N GLN A 143 24.71 12.19 5.41
CA GLN A 143 25.27 11.00 6.06
C GLN A 143 25.15 11.05 7.59
N LYS A 144 24.91 12.24 8.15
CA LYS A 144 24.70 12.48 9.58
C LYS A 144 23.22 12.66 9.93
N LEU A 145 22.32 12.46 8.96
CA LEU A 145 20.89 12.63 9.16
C LEU A 145 20.35 11.58 10.13
N TYR A 146 19.65 12.04 11.17
CA TYR A 146 18.81 11.17 11.98
C TYR A 146 17.48 10.94 11.28
N MET A 147 17.08 9.68 11.10
CA MET A 147 15.82 9.37 10.41
C MET A 147 14.62 9.89 11.23
N PRO A 148 13.73 10.70 10.64
CA PRO A 148 12.54 11.16 11.34
C PRO A 148 11.63 9.98 11.71
N ALA A 149 11.11 10.00 12.94
CA ALA A 149 10.10 9.06 13.42
C ALA A 149 8.68 9.60 13.21
N ASN A 150 7.68 8.74 13.38
CA ASN A 150 6.25 9.10 13.40
C ASN A 150 5.82 9.89 12.14
N LEU A 151 6.23 9.41 10.97
CA LEU A 151 5.82 10.02 9.69
C LEU A 151 4.31 9.88 9.44
N GLY A 152 3.68 8.87 10.05
CA GLY A 152 2.32 8.43 9.71
C GLY A 152 2.28 7.73 8.35
N VAL A 153 1.27 6.91 8.09
CA VAL A 153 1.06 6.33 6.75
C VAL A 153 -0.09 7.04 6.04
N PRO A 154 0.01 7.29 4.72
CA PRO A 154 -1.12 7.82 3.97
C PRO A 154 -2.12 6.72 3.62
N ALA A 155 -3.27 7.12 3.10
CA ALA A 155 -4.29 6.21 2.59
C ALA A 155 -4.83 6.69 1.23
N PHE A 156 -5.23 5.73 0.40
CA PHE A 156 -5.95 5.91 -0.87
C PHE A 156 -7.45 5.71 -0.62
N ASN A 157 -8.03 6.60 0.18
CA ASN A 157 -9.36 6.45 0.75
C ASN A 157 -10.30 7.64 0.44
N LEU A 158 -10.05 8.36 -0.65
CA LEU A 158 -10.98 9.37 -1.14
C LEU A 158 -12.24 8.69 -1.70
N GLY A 159 -13.40 9.22 -1.33
CA GLY A 159 -14.70 8.76 -1.82
C GLY A 159 -15.46 7.93 -0.79
N SER A 160 -16.43 7.14 -1.28
CA SER A 160 -17.28 6.29 -0.45
C SER A 160 -17.20 4.85 -0.92
N LYS A 161 -16.92 3.94 0.01
CA LYS A 161 -16.99 2.48 -0.18
C LYS A 161 -18.41 2.03 -0.50
N VAL A 162 -19.42 2.63 0.14
CA VAL A 162 -20.84 2.25 -0.01
C VAL A 162 -21.38 2.64 -1.39
N PHE A 163 -20.91 3.78 -1.92
CA PHE A 163 -21.36 4.30 -3.22
C PHE A 163 -20.34 4.06 -4.34
N SER A 164 -19.26 3.32 -4.07
CA SER A 164 -18.18 3.04 -5.01
C SER A 164 -17.72 4.28 -5.78
N THR A 165 -17.26 5.31 -5.07
CA THR A 165 -16.80 6.56 -5.69
C THR A 165 -15.30 6.77 -5.52
N LYS A 166 -14.70 7.54 -6.43
CA LYS A 166 -13.26 7.91 -6.44
C LYS A 166 -12.34 6.68 -6.31
N ASP A 167 -11.64 6.51 -5.20
CA ASP A 167 -10.65 5.44 -5.03
C ASP A 167 -11.31 4.05 -5.00
N PHE A 168 -12.56 3.98 -4.52
CA PHE A 168 -13.39 2.78 -4.58
C PHE A 168 -14.09 2.62 -5.94
N ASN A 169 -13.92 3.53 -6.89
CA ASN A 169 -14.41 3.35 -8.26
C ASN A 169 -13.26 3.00 -9.22
N ASN A 170 -12.07 3.54 -8.98
CA ASN A 170 -10.91 3.36 -9.85
C ASN A 170 -10.03 2.16 -9.44
N GLY A 171 -10.43 1.40 -8.42
CA GLY A 171 -9.73 0.20 -7.94
C GLY A 171 -8.68 0.43 -6.86
N LEU A 172 -8.28 1.66 -6.55
CA LEU A 172 -7.25 1.94 -5.55
C LEU A 172 -7.65 1.45 -4.14
N GLY A 173 -8.94 1.51 -3.81
CA GLY A 173 -9.48 0.98 -2.55
C GLY A 173 -9.40 -0.55 -2.41
N LEU A 174 -9.09 -1.29 -3.48
CA LEU A 174 -8.75 -2.72 -3.43
C LEU A 174 -7.24 -2.96 -3.49
N MET A 175 -6.52 -2.12 -4.22
CA MET A 175 -5.10 -2.35 -4.49
C MET A 175 -4.22 -1.88 -3.34
N ILE A 176 -4.50 -0.72 -2.75
CA ILE A 176 -3.58 -0.04 -1.82
C ILE A 176 -4.34 0.92 -0.89
N ASN A 177 -5.46 0.50 -0.29
CA ASN A 177 -6.35 1.40 0.45
C ASN A 177 -5.67 2.05 1.66
N GLY A 178 -5.21 1.23 2.61
CA GLY A 178 -4.49 1.66 3.81
C GLY A 178 -3.04 1.25 3.69
N VAL A 179 -2.14 2.21 3.41
CA VAL A 179 -0.73 1.86 3.22
C VAL A 179 -0.15 1.33 4.53
N GLN A 180 0.41 0.12 4.51
CA GLN A 180 1.00 -0.47 5.71
C GLN A 180 2.42 0.02 5.96
N TYR A 181 3.19 0.25 4.88
CA TYR A 181 4.57 0.74 4.96
C TYR A 181 4.87 1.78 3.88
N VAL A 182 5.68 2.76 4.25
CA VAL A 182 6.36 3.63 3.29
C VAL A 182 7.84 3.70 3.60
N TYR A 183 8.68 3.42 2.60
CA TYR A 183 10.11 3.67 2.67
C TYR A 183 10.44 4.95 1.90
N VAL A 184 11.18 5.84 2.54
CA VAL A 184 11.64 7.11 1.95
C VAL A 184 13.14 7.02 1.73
N ILE A 185 13.56 7.14 0.48
CA ILE A 185 14.93 6.88 0.06
C ILE A 185 15.47 8.12 -0.65
N ALA A 186 16.54 8.71 -0.12
CA ALA A 186 17.31 9.70 -0.84
C ALA A 186 18.17 8.99 -1.90
N THR A 187 17.91 9.29 -3.18
CA THR A 187 18.68 8.75 -4.31
C THR A 187 19.73 9.73 -4.82
N HIS A 188 19.46 11.03 -4.70
CA HIS A 188 20.42 12.10 -5.00
C HIS A 188 20.33 13.18 -3.93
N TYR A 189 21.47 13.73 -3.54
CA TYR A 189 21.55 14.85 -2.61
C TYR A 189 22.76 15.73 -2.93
N HIS A 190 22.56 17.04 -2.92
CA HIS A 190 23.63 18.02 -3.03
C HIS A 190 23.28 19.26 -2.21
N TYR A 191 24.25 19.82 -1.48
CA TYR A 191 24.12 21.08 -0.77
C TYR A 191 25.18 22.06 -1.27
N ASP A 192 24.74 23.28 -1.59
CA ASP A 192 25.60 24.41 -1.91
C ASP A 192 25.48 25.47 -0.81
N SER A 193 26.54 25.59 -0.01
CA SER A 193 26.61 26.55 1.09
C SER A 193 26.69 28.00 0.62
N LYS A 194 27.21 28.26 -0.59
CA LYS A 194 27.29 29.62 -1.15
C LYS A 194 25.91 30.09 -1.62
N ALA A 195 25.17 29.21 -2.28
CA ALA A 195 23.80 29.48 -2.72
C ALA A 195 22.77 29.38 -1.58
N GLY A 196 23.12 28.73 -0.47
CA GLY A 196 22.19 28.47 0.63
C GLY A 196 21.03 27.56 0.20
N LYS A 197 21.31 26.58 -0.66
CA LYS A 197 20.32 25.68 -1.26
C LYS A 197 20.77 24.23 -1.20
N TYR A 198 19.80 23.32 -1.19
CA TYR A 198 20.06 21.91 -1.45
C TYR A 198 19.09 21.35 -2.49
N TRP A 199 19.55 20.31 -3.19
CA TRP A 199 18.79 19.50 -4.11
C TRP A 199 18.69 18.09 -3.55
N LEU A 200 17.50 17.52 -3.63
CA LEU A 200 17.20 16.22 -3.06
C LEU A 200 16.21 15.48 -3.95
N THR A 201 16.55 14.28 -4.38
CA THR A 201 15.60 13.34 -5.00
C THR A 201 15.17 12.32 -3.96
N LEU A 202 13.87 12.24 -3.69
CA LEU A 202 13.28 11.23 -2.82
C LEU A 202 12.49 10.22 -3.65
N LYS A 203 12.79 8.94 -3.44
CA LYS A 203 11.98 7.79 -3.87
C LYS A 203 11.16 7.30 -2.68
N PHE A 204 9.85 7.33 -2.84
CA PHE A 204 8.88 6.79 -1.91
C PHE A 204 8.39 5.44 -2.42
N VAL A 205 8.40 4.43 -1.57
CA VAL A 205 7.90 3.08 -1.90
C VAL A 205 6.81 2.72 -0.92
N PHE A 206 5.58 2.64 -1.41
CA PHE A 206 4.37 2.35 -0.64
C PHE A 206 4.04 0.88 -0.78
N TYR A 207 3.68 0.23 0.33
CA TYR A 207 3.32 -1.17 0.38
C TYR A 207 1.98 -1.38 1.06
N ASP A 208 1.17 -2.26 0.49
CA ASP A 208 -0.02 -2.82 1.10
C ASP A 208 -0.16 -4.30 0.68
N VAL A 209 -1.04 -5.05 1.32
CA VAL A 209 -1.26 -6.47 1.02
C VAL A 209 -2.60 -6.62 0.32
N PHE A 210 -2.55 -7.16 -0.90
CA PHE A 210 -3.72 -7.74 -1.52
C PHE A 210 -3.90 -9.16 -0.98
N GLY A 211 -4.45 -9.23 0.23
CA GLY A 211 -4.85 -10.42 0.94
C GLY A 211 -5.82 -10.06 2.06
N LEU A 212 -6.44 -11.07 2.65
CA LEU A 212 -7.43 -10.89 3.71
C LEU A 212 -7.01 -11.64 4.97
N ASP A 213 -7.28 -11.06 6.13
CA ASP A 213 -7.19 -11.75 7.41
C ASP A 213 -8.56 -12.25 7.91
N ASP A 214 -8.59 -12.82 9.11
CA ASP A 214 -9.83 -13.33 9.70
C ASP A 214 -10.79 -12.23 10.16
N ASP A 215 -10.27 -11.05 10.50
CA ASP A 215 -11.08 -9.91 10.92
C ASP A 215 -11.78 -9.31 9.70
N ASP A 216 -11.11 -9.23 8.54
CA ASP A 216 -11.72 -8.84 7.26
C ASP A 216 -12.91 -9.75 6.90
N LEU A 217 -12.72 -11.07 7.01
CA LEU A 217 -13.77 -12.05 6.74
C LEU A 217 -14.94 -11.89 7.72
N LYS A 218 -14.65 -11.64 8.99
CA LYS A 218 -15.67 -11.47 10.03
C LYS A 218 -16.46 -10.18 9.83
N GLU A 219 -15.80 -9.09 9.45
CA GLU A 219 -16.43 -7.78 9.30
C GLU A 219 -17.19 -7.66 7.98
N TYR A 220 -16.64 -8.19 6.89
CA TYR A 220 -17.15 -7.94 5.54
C TYR A 220 -17.61 -9.17 4.78
N GLY A 221 -17.36 -10.37 5.28
CA GLY A 221 -17.73 -11.63 4.65
C GLY A 221 -19.23 -11.96 4.76
N ALA A 222 -19.70 -12.81 3.85
CA ALA A 222 -21.00 -13.45 3.90
C ALA A 222 -20.87 -14.83 4.56
N ALA A 223 -21.88 -15.21 5.35
CA ALA A 223 -21.93 -16.57 5.91
C ALA A 223 -22.13 -17.64 4.81
N SER A 224 -22.91 -17.30 3.77
CA SER A 224 -23.28 -18.20 2.66
C SER A 224 -23.64 -17.42 1.40
N ASP A 225 -23.60 -18.07 0.23
CA ASP A 225 -24.05 -17.52 -1.06
C ASP A 225 -25.55 -17.73 -1.28
N ASN A 226 -26.37 -17.00 -0.53
CA ASN A 226 -27.83 -17.03 -0.67
C ASN A 226 -28.35 -15.72 -1.29
N LEU A 227 -29.62 -15.70 -1.70
CA LEU A 227 -30.21 -14.56 -2.42
C LEU A 227 -30.18 -13.22 -1.63
N LEU A 228 -30.06 -13.28 -0.30
CA LEU A 228 -30.00 -12.11 0.57
C LEU A 228 -28.57 -11.62 0.82
N ALA A 229 -27.56 -12.36 0.38
CA ALA A 229 -26.16 -12.00 0.56
C ALA A 229 -25.74 -10.90 -0.42
N SER A 230 -25.02 -9.91 0.08
CA SER A 230 -24.41 -8.88 -0.78
C SER A 230 -23.35 -9.50 -1.68
N SER A 231 -23.36 -9.16 -2.97
CA SER A 231 -22.32 -9.57 -3.93
C SER A 231 -20.90 -9.21 -3.48
N ALA A 232 -20.73 -8.08 -2.77
CA ALA A 232 -19.44 -7.69 -2.22
C ALA A 232 -19.00 -8.65 -1.10
N ALA A 233 -19.90 -8.97 -0.18
CA ALA A 233 -19.62 -9.88 0.93
C ALA A 233 -19.32 -11.30 0.45
N VAL A 234 -20.05 -11.76 -0.57
CA VAL A 234 -19.78 -13.03 -1.26
C VAL A 234 -18.40 -13.00 -1.93
N GLY A 235 -18.06 -11.93 -2.65
CA GLY A 235 -16.76 -11.78 -3.29
C GLY A 235 -15.58 -11.77 -2.30
N ILE A 236 -15.72 -11.09 -1.16
CA ILE A 236 -14.73 -11.05 -0.07
C ILE A 236 -14.56 -12.44 0.55
N THR A 237 -15.66 -13.14 0.81
CA THR A 237 -15.60 -14.52 1.34
C THR A 237 -14.91 -15.46 0.35
N ALA A 238 -15.23 -15.33 -0.95
CA ALA A 238 -14.60 -16.13 -1.98
C ALA A 238 -13.09 -15.86 -2.09
N TRP A 239 -12.68 -14.60 -2.01
CA TRP A 239 -11.26 -14.20 -1.96
C TRP A 239 -10.55 -14.83 -0.76
N TRP A 240 -11.14 -14.73 0.42
CA TRP A 240 -10.58 -15.34 1.63
C TRP A 240 -10.47 -16.87 1.47
N GLN A 241 -11.49 -17.53 0.92
CA GLN A 241 -11.46 -18.99 0.69
C GLN A 241 -10.37 -19.37 -0.30
N LEU A 242 -10.21 -18.65 -1.41
CA LEU A 242 -9.12 -18.89 -2.35
C LEU A 242 -7.76 -18.82 -1.64
N GLN A 243 -7.54 -17.79 -0.83
CA GLN A 243 -6.29 -17.59 -0.08
C GLN A 243 -6.05 -18.67 0.99
N HIS A 244 -7.04 -18.94 1.83
CA HIS A 244 -6.87 -19.70 3.07
C HIS A 244 -7.39 -21.13 3.02
N GLN A 245 -8.20 -21.52 2.04
CA GLN A 245 -8.65 -22.91 1.85
C GLN A 245 -7.99 -23.58 0.64
N TYR A 246 -7.66 -22.80 -0.39
CA TYR A 246 -7.06 -23.30 -1.63
C TYR A 246 -5.64 -22.80 -1.86
N ALA A 247 -5.02 -22.18 -0.84
CA ALA A 247 -3.63 -21.76 -0.83
C ALA A 247 -3.21 -20.83 -1.98
N TYR A 248 -4.11 -19.95 -2.46
CA TYR A 248 -3.74 -18.90 -3.41
C TYR A 248 -2.88 -17.85 -2.69
N PRO A 249 -1.59 -17.68 -3.05
CA PRO A 249 -0.73 -16.76 -2.32
C PRO A 249 -1.17 -15.30 -2.55
N PRO A 250 -1.29 -14.47 -1.51
CA PRO A 250 -1.58 -13.06 -1.66
C PRO A 250 -0.46 -12.35 -2.43
N LEU A 251 -0.72 -11.09 -2.77
CA LEU A 251 0.25 -10.21 -3.41
C LEU A 251 0.53 -9.04 -2.48
N VAL A 252 1.77 -8.56 -2.46
CA VAL A 252 2.09 -7.27 -1.85
C VAL A 252 2.09 -6.23 -2.95
N THR A 253 1.12 -5.32 -2.92
CA THR A 253 1.06 -4.22 -3.89
C THR A 253 2.14 -3.21 -3.56
N ARG A 254 2.85 -2.77 -4.60
CA ARG A 254 3.96 -1.84 -4.47
C ARG A 254 3.78 -0.67 -5.42
N ALA A 255 3.71 0.53 -4.86
CA ALA A 255 3.70 1.77 -5.63
C ALA A 255 4.99 2.56 -5.38
N VAL A 256 5.56 3.14 -6.43
CA VAL A 256 6.80 3.91 -6.39
C VAL A 256 6.53 5.32 -6.91
N VAL A 257 6.86 6.31 -6.09
CA VAL A 257 6.78 7.73 -6.44
C VAL A 257 8.15 8.37 -6.27
N ILE A 258 8.60 9.12 -7.27
CA ILE A 258 9.85 9.88 -7.21
C ILE A 258 9.50 11.37 -7.22
N LYS A 259 10.16 12.14 -6.36
CA LYS A 259 10.02 13.60 -6.28
C LYS A 259 11.39 14.24 -6.18
N ASP A 260 11.59 15.26 -7.00
CA ASP A 260 12.77 16.13 -6.97
C ASP A 260 12.43 17.42 -6.24
N TYR A 261 13.36 17.88 -5.42
CA TYR A 261 13.22 19.08 -4.62
C TYR A 261 14.44 19.97 -4.79
N GLU A 262 14.20 21.25 -5.03
CA GLU A 262 15.17 22.34 -4.87
C GLU A 262 14.66 23.25 -3.76
N ILE A 263 15.44 23.38 -2.69
CA ILE A 263 14.99 24.00 -1.45
C ILE A 263 16.02 24.99 -0.93
N HIS A 264 15.54 26.14 -0.45
CA HIS A 264 16.35 27.06 0.34
C HIS A 264 16.62 26.49 1.73
N ALA A 265 17.89 26.50 2.15
CA ALA A 265 18.34 26.00 3.44
C ALA A 265 17.99 26.94 4.63
N GLY A 266 17.48 28.15 4.34
CA GLY A 266 17.11 29.17 5.33
C GLY A 266 16.06 28.72 6.33
#